data_AF-A0A381FHW0-F1
#
_entry.id   AF-A0A381FHW0-F1
#
_cell.length_a   1.000
_cell.length_b   1.000
_cell.length_c   1.000
_cell.angle_alpha   90.00
_cell.angle_beta   90.00
_cell.angle_gamma   90.00
#
_symmetry.space_group_name_H-M   'P 1'
#
loop_
_entity.id
_entity.type
_entity.pdbx_description
1 polymer ?
#
loop_
_entity_poly.entity_id
_entity_poly.type
_entity_poly.pdbx_seq_one_letter_code
_entity_poly.pdbx_strand_id
1 'polypeptide(L)'
;MNFVYKIIIIFTFGFCKAQNKPNIEKPTLIPCSSYNPDNSIDKFIGTWEGNSNGKSITFILEKEKIIRKNSSCMDAIIGFHKFIDNGLEIENYLQFAHTLYSDGKSTTLGGTENSNTNLAFLLIDHKSKNKVVKAFISYIDATHLKIDKIENLQGTVLTLPGQPAYDSSIALPSNIILTKQ
;
A
#
# COMPACT_ATOMS: atom_id res chain seq x y z
N MET A 1 62.70 -22.70 35.96
CA MET A 1 61.26 -22.65 36.26
C MET A 1 60.69 -21.40 35.62
N ASN A 2 59.81 -21.53 34.62
CA ASN A 2 58.49 -20.87 34.62
C ASN A 2 57.75 -21.17 33.30
N PHE A 3 56.49 -21.53 33.49
CA PHE A 3 55.59 -22.21 32.57
C PHE A 3 55.12 -21.31 31.42
N VAL A 4 55.19 -21.81 30.19
CA VAL A 4 54.56 -21.21 29.01
C VAL A 4 53.05 -21.47 29.08
N TYR A 5 52.25 -20.40 29.17
CA TYR A 5 50.79 -20.47 29.26
C TYR A 5 50.18 -20.88 27.91
N LYS A 6 49.45 -22.01 27.88
CA LYS A 6 48.61 -22.42 26.75
C LYS A 6 47.32 -21.58 26.74
N ILE A 7 47.11 -20.81 25.68
CA ILE A 7 45.84 -20.12 25.43
C ILE A 7 44.86 -21.14 24.84
N ILE A 8 43.78 -21.43 25.56
CA ILE A 8 42.66 -22.27 25.11
C ILE A 8 41.57 -21.34 24.56
N ILE A 9 41.37 -21.36 23.25
CA ILE A 9 40.26 -20.65 22.58
C ILE A 9 39.04 -21.58 22.62
N ILE A 10 38.09 -21.26 23.49
CA ILE A 10 36.80 -21.97 23.56
C ILE A 10 35.88 -21.37 22.48
N PHE A 11 35.72 -22.11 21.38
CA PHE A 11 34.79 -21.77 20.29
C PHE A 11 33.39 -22.28 20.67
N THR A 12 32.59 -21.46 21.34
CA THR A 12 31.17 -21.77 21.59
C THR A 12 30.38 -21.54 20.30
N PHE A 13 30.16 -22.62 19.55
CA PHE A 13 29.19 -22.64 18.46
C PHE A 13 27.79 -22.41 19.05
N GLY A 14 27.31 -21.17 18.94
CA GLY A 14 25.93 -20.83 19.21
C GLY A 14 25.02 -21.62 18.30
N PHE A 15 24.24 -22.54 18.89
CA PHE A 15 23.15 -23.24 18.24
C PHE A 15 22.15 -22.22 17.69
N CYS A 16 22.24 -21.93 16.40
CA CYS A 16 21.23 -21.17 15.69
C CYS A 16 19.91 -21.96 15.80
N LYS A 17 18.98 -21.46 16.61
CA LYS A 17 17.59 -21.93 16.60
C LYS A 17 16.97 -21.48 15.28
N ALA A 18 17.06 -22.32 14.25
CA ALA A 18 16.27 -22.17 13.05
C ALA A 18 14.79 -22.14 13.46
N GLN A 19 14.17 -20.96 13.37
CA GLN A 19 12.78 -20.77 13.72
C GLN A 19 11.92 -21.51 12.69
N ASN A 20 11.11 -22.48 13.16
CA ASN A 20 10.11 -23.16 12.35
C ASN A 20 9.18 -22.09 11.74
N LYS A 21 9.14 -22.02 10.41
CA LYS A 21 8.18 -21.17 9.71
C LYS A 21 6.77 -21.66 10.06
N PRO A 22 5.85 -20.78 10.50
CA PRO A 22 4.46 -21.17 10.73
C PRO A 22 3.89 -21.72 9.41
N ASN A 23 3.12 -22.80 9.51
CA ASN A 23 2.43 -23.39 8.38
C ASN A 23 1.30 -22.43 7.99
N ILE A 24 1.57 -21.55 7.02
CA ILE A 24 0.57 -20.62 6.50
C ILE A 24 -0.41 -21.47 5.68
N GLU A 25 -1.59 -21.71 6.23
CA GLU A 25 -2.68 -22.36 5.49
C GLU A 25 -2.85 -21.64 4.14
N LYS A 26 -2.93 -22.43 3.08
CA LYS A 26 -3.07 -21.91 1.72
C LYS A 26 -4.35 -21.07 1.66
N PRO A 27 -4.30 -19.82 1.17
CA PRO A 27 -5.49 -18.97 1.11
C PRO A 27 -6.62 -19.68 0.38
N THR A 28 -7.77 -19.82 1.01
CA THR A 28 -8.97 -20.40 0.38
C THR A 28 -9.41 -19.47 -0.75
N LEU A 29 -9.42 -19.99 -1.98
CA LEU A 29 -9.88 -19.24 -3.15
C LEU A 29 -11.40 -19.32 -3.21
N ILE A 30 -12.08 -18.17 -3.14
CA ILE A 30 -13.53 -18.10 -3.29
C ILE A 30 -13.84 -17.97 -4.79
N PRO A 31 -14.55 -18.95 -5.41
CA PRO A 31 -14.95 -18.85 -6.80
C PRO A 31 -15.95 -17.70 -6.98
N CYS A 32 -15.95 -17.04 -8.13
CA CYS A 32 -16.88 -15.95 -8.43
C CYS A 32 -18.36 -16.32 -8.30
N SER A 33 -18.71 -17.61 -8.40
CA SER A 33 -20.08 -18.12 -8.20
C SER A 33 -20.56 -18.02 -6.76
N SER A 34 -19.65 -17.95 -5.79
CA SER A 34 -19.93 -17.89 -4.35
C SER A 34 -19.44 -16.57 -3.74
N TYR A 35 -19.19 -15.57 -4.59
CA TYR A 35 -18.71 -14.26 -4.16
C TYR A 35 -19.80 -13.50 -3.41
N ASN A 36 -19.40 -12.90 -2.29
CA ASN A 36 -20.21 -11.99 -1.48
C ASN A 36 -19.56 -10.60 -1.52
N PRO A 37 -20.29 -9.54 -1.92
CA PRO A 37 -19.76 -8.18 -1.91
C PRO A 37 -19.28 -7.74 -0.52
N ASP A 38 -18.16 -7.03 -0.49
CA ASP A 38 -17.64 -6.42 0.73
C ASP A 38 -18.13 -4.97 0.84
N ASN A 39 -19.21 -4.77 1.58
CA ASN A 39 -19.80 -3.45 1.80
C ASN A 39 -18.93 -2.55 2.72
N SER A 40 -17.89 -3.09 3.37
CA SER A 40 -17.02 -2.28 4.21
C SER A 40 -16.15 -1.30 3.43
N ILE A 41 -15.92 -1.57 2.15
CA ILE A 41 -15.16 -0.71 1.24
C ILE A 41 -15.90 0.60 0.94
N ASP A 42 -17.24 0.58 0.93
CA ASP A 42 -18.07 1.67 0.40
C ASP A 42 -17.81 3.03 1.09
N LYS A 43 -17.41 3.01 2.36
CA LYS A 43 -17.11 4.21 3.14
C LYS A 43 -15.79 4.90 2.81
N PHE A 44 -14.92 4.24 2.05
CA PHE A 44 -13.66 4.81 1.56
C PHE A 44 -13.80 5.36 0.13
N ILE A 45 -14.94 5.14 -0.53
CA ILE A 45 -15.17 5.53 -1.91
C ILE A 45 -15.52 7.01 -1.97
N GLY A 46 -14.92 7.72 -2.92
CA GLY A 46 -15.09 9.16 -3.08
C GLY A 46 -13.82 9.87 -3.53
N THR A 47 -13.92 11.19 -3.65
CA THR A 47 -12.80 12.10 -3.89
C THR A 47 -12.34 12.70 -2.57
N TRP A 48 -11.07 12.50 -2.25
CA TRP A 48 -10.48 12.86 -0.98
C TRP A 48 -9.28 13.78 -1.18
N GLU A 49 -9.20 14.86 -0.41
CA GLU A 49 -8.11 15.84 -0.49
C GLU A 49 -7.41 16.02 0.86
N GLY A 50 -6.09 15.92 0.85
CA GLY A 50 -5.24 16.18 2.00
C GLY A 50 -4.26 17.30 1.70
N ASN A 51 -3.95 18.12 2.71
CA ASN A 51 -2.91 19.14 2.62
C ASN A 51 -2.09 19.16 3.93
N SER A 52 -0.76 19.23 3.79
CA SER A 52 0.14 19.45 4.92
C SER A 52 1.49 19.98 4.44
N ASN A 53 2.02 21.03 5.09
CA ASN A 53 3.37 21.55 4.87
C ASN A 53 3.71 21.81 3.38
N GLY A 54 2.80 22.48 2.66
CA GLY A 54 2.98 22.81 1.24
C GLY A 54 2.73 21.65 0.27
N LYS A 55 2.45 20.44 0.78
CA LYS A 55 2.11 19.26 -0.02
C LYS A 55 0.60 19.04 -0.02
N SER A 56 0.04 18.71 -1.17
CA SER A 56 -1.34 18.24 -1.26
C SER A 56 -1.46 16.96 -2.07
N ILE A 57 -2.44 16.15 -1.70
CA ILE A 57 -2.82 14.95 -2.43
C ILE A 57 -4.32 14.97 -2.67
N THR A 58 -4.73 14.60 -3.87
CA THR A 58 -6.12 14.29 -4.20
C THR A 58 -6.17 12.81 -4.57
N PHE A 59 -7.08 12.05 -3.99
CA PHE A 59 -7.44 10.70 -4.40
C PHE A 59 -8.84 10.69 -4.99
N ILE A 60 -9.05 9.94 -6.06
CA ILE A 60 -10.37 9.44 -6.47
C ILE A 60 -10.33 7.94 -6.23
N LEU A 61 -11.11 7.47 -5.25
CA LEU A 61 -11.19 6.07 -4.85
C LEU A 61 -12.54 5.49 -5.30
N GLU A 62 -12.48 4.35 -5.98
CA GLU A 62 -13.62 3.63 -6.52
C GLU A 62 -13.60 2.16 -6.08
N LYS A 63 -14.77 1.56 -5.95
CA LYS A 63 -14.92 0.13 -5.67
C LYS A 63 -15.07 -0.61 -6.98
N GLU A 64 -14.25 -1.64 -7.18
CA GLU A 64 -14.38 -2.53 -8.33
C GLU A 64 -14.35 -3.99 -7.92
N LYS A 65 -15.19 -4.80 -8.57
CA LYS A 65 -15.14 -6.26 -8.51
C LYS A 65 -14.08 -6.77 -9.50
N ILE A 66 -12.92 -7.16 -8.98
CA ILE A 66 -11.82 -7.69 -9.79
C ILE A 66 -11.97 -9.20 -9.98
N ILE A 67 -11.94 -9.63 -11.24
CA ILE A 67 -11.89 -11.05 -11.62
C ILE A 67 -10.42 -11.46 -11.82
N ARG A 68 -9.94 -12.39 -11.01
CA ARG A 68 -8.57 -12.93 -11.11
C ARG A 68 -8.53 -14.06 -12.15
N LYS A 69 -7.33 -14.34 -12.69
CA LYS A 69 -7.09 -15.39 -13.71
C LYS A 69 -7.60 -16.79 -13.32
N ASN A 70 -7.69 -17.06 -12.02
CA ASN A 70 -8.17 -18.33 -11.48
C ASN A 70 -9.70 -18.36 -11.26
N SER A 71 -10.46 -17.42 -11.84
CA SER A 71 -11.91 -17.27 -11.66
C SER A 71 -12.35 -17.00 -10.21
N SER A 72 -11.44 -16.47 -9.38
CA SER A 72 -11.82 -15.89 -8.09
C SER A 72 -12.15 -14.42 -8.25
N CYS A 73 -13.10 -13.94 -7.44
CA CYS A 73 -13.54 -12.55 -7.43
C CYS A 73 -13.24 -11.93 -6.08
N MET A 74 -12.90 -10.64 -6.08
CA MET A 74 -12.81 -9.84 -4.87
C MET A 74 -13.25 -8.42 -5.16
N ASP A 75 -13.77 -7.73 -4.15
CA ASP A 75 -13.84 -6.28 -4.20
C ASP A 75 -12.49 -5.69 -3.84
N ALA A 76 -12.11 -4.64 -4.54
CA ALA A 76 -10.94 -3.85 -4.26
C ALA A 76 -11.27 -2.37 -4.32
N ILE A 77 -10.49 -1.59 -3.59
CA ILE A 77 -10.39 -0.16 -3.81
C ILE A 77 -9.42 0.03 -4.96
N ILE A 78 -9.88 0.60 -6.07
CA ILE A 78 -9.00 1.14 -7.11
C ILE A 78 -8.96 2.66 -6.97
N GLY A 79 -7.89 3.29 -7.41
CA GLY A 79 -7.85 4.74 -7.35
C GLY A 79 -6.81 5.42 -8.18
N PHE A 80 -6.98 6.73 -8.24
CA PHE A 80 -6.22 7.67 -9.03
C PHE A 80 -5.80 8.81 -8.13
N HIS A 81 -4.57 9.30 -8.29
CA HIS A 81 -4.09 10.38 -7.45
C HIS A 81 -3.50 11.55 -8.24
N LYS A 82 -3.53 12.71 -7.60
CA LYS A 82 -2.77 13.90 -7.96
C LYS A 82 -1.93 14.30 -6.76
N PHE A 83 -0.66 14.59 -6.99
CA PHE A 83 0.26 15.04 -5.96
C PHE A 83 0.87 16.40 -6.35
N ILE A 84 0.81 17.35 -5.43
CA ILE A 84 1.35 18.69 -5.58
C ILE A 84 2.35 18.93 -4.43
N ASP A 85 3.52 19.47 -4.74
CA ASP A 85 4.52 19.88 -3.75
C ASP A 85 4.90 21.34 -3.97
N ASN A 86 4.62 22.19 -2.97
CA ASN A 86 4.84 23.64 -3.00
C ASN A 86 4.21 24.34 -4.23
N GLY A 87 2.99 23.92 -4.59
CA GLY A 87 2.24 24.46 -5.72
C GLY A 87 2.65 23.92 -7.09
N LEU A 88 3.69 23.08 -7.17
CA LEU A 88 4.08 22.39 -8.39
C LEU A 88 3.37 21.04 -8.50
N GLU A 89 2.72 20.79 -9.63
CA GLU A 89 2.16 19.47 -9.96
C GLU A 89 3.29 18.48 -10.22
N ILE A 90 3.42 17.47 -9.35
CA ILE A 90 4.44 16.42 -9.46
C ILE A 90 3.88 15.21 -10.20
N GLU A 91 2.64 14.84 -9.91
CA GLU A 91 1.93 13.70 -10.51
C GLU A 91 0.46 14.05 -10.67
N ASN A 92 -0.14 13.64 -11.80
CA ASN A 92 -1.57 13.79 -12.02
C ASN A 92 -2.09 12.65 -12.89
N TYR A 93 -2.91 11.80 -12.27
CA TYR A 93 -3.54 10.66 -12.89
C TYR A 93 -5.08 10.72 -12.84
N LEU A 94 -5.64 11.86 -12.43
CA LEU A 94 -7.09 12.03 -12.28
C LEU A 94 -7.82 11.96 -13.64
N GLN A 95 -7.13 12.23 -14.75
CA GLN A 95 -7.67 12.06 -16.10
C GLN A 95 -8.03 10.61 -16.45
N PHE A 96 -7.51 9.64 -15.70
CA PHE A 96 -7.83 8.22 -15.85
C PHE A 96 -8.89 7.75 -14.86
N ALA A 97 -9.47 8.64 -14.05
CA ALA A 97 -10.60 8.29 -13.19
C ALA A 97 -11.69 7.58 -14.00
N HIS A 98 -12.39 6.63 -13.35
CA HIS A 98 -13.43 5.80 -13.96
C HIS A 98 -12.95 4.79 -15.01
N THR A 99 -11.63 4.60 -15.18
CA THR A 99 -11.10 3.46 -15.93
C THR A 99 -11.16 2.19 -15.08
N LEU A 100 -11.26 1.03 -15.74
CA LEU A 100 -11.30 -0.25 -15.05
C LEU A 100 -9.91 -0.67 -14.59
N TYR A 101 -9.83 -1.49 -13.55
CA TYR A 101 -8.59 -2.12 -13.11
C TYR A 101 -7.88 -2.85 -14.26
N SER A 102 -8.64 -3.49 -15.14
CA SER A 102 -8.11 -4.20 -16.32
C SER A 102 -7.39 -3.30 -17.33
N ASP A 103 -7.66 -1.99 -17.31
CA ASP A 103 -7.02 -1.02 -18.22
C ASP A 103 -5.59 -0.68 -17.76
N GLY A 104 -5.23 -1.07 -16.52
CA GLY A 104 -3.89 -0.87 -15.96
C GLY A 104 -3.53 0.61 -15.75
N LYS A 105 -4.52 1.48 -15.59
CA LYS A 105 -4.33 2.92 -15.39
C LYS A 105 -4.44 3.35 -13.92
N SER A 106 -5.00 2.52 -13.05
CA SER A 106 -5.09 2.79 -11.61
C SER A 106 -3.71 2.98 -11.01
N THR A 107 -3.52 4.03 -10.23
CA THR A 107 -2.31 4.29 -9.46
C THR A 107 -2.44 3.84 -8.00
N THR A 108 -3.61 3.35 -7.63
CA THR A 108 -3.90 2.93 -6.27
C THR A 108 -4.68 1.62 -6.30
N LEU A 109 -4.28 0.69 -5.44
CA LEU A 109 -4.99 -0.58 -5.22
C LEU A 109 -5.04 -0.88 -3.73
N GLY A 110 -6.20 -1.24 -3.21
CA GLY A 110 -6.39 -1.45 -1.79
C GLY A 110 -7.57 -2.32 -1.43
N GLY A 111 -7.82 -2.41 -0.13
CA GLY A 111 -8.94 -3.11 0.46
C GLY A 111 -9.01 -2.86 1.96
N THR A 112 -10.06 -3.34 2.59
CA THR A 112 -10.22 -3.28 4.05
C THR A 112 -9.46 -4.41 4.74
N GLU A 113 -9.08 -4.21 6.00
CA GLU A 113 -8.53 -5.29 6.81
C GLU A 113 -9.66 -6.15 7.40
N ASN A 114 -9.55 -7.47 7.23
CA ASN A 114 -10.58 -8.44 7.65
C ASN A 114 -11.01 -8.32 9.12
N SER A 115 -10.09 -7.91 10.01
CA SER A 115 -10.35 -7.79 11.45
C SER A 115 -10.86 -6.40 11.87
N ASN A 116 -10.73 -5.38 11.01
CA ASN A 116 -11.16 -4.03 11.30
C ASN A 116 -11.63 -3.36 10.02
N THR A 117 -12.94 -3.36 9.81
CA THR A 117 -13.56 -2.76 8.63
C THR A 117 -13.31 -1.26 8.53
N ASN A 118 -13.01 -0.55 9.63
CA ASN A 118 -12.67 0.89 9.63
C ASN A 118 -11.22 1.17 9.22
N LEU A 119 -10.43 0.14 8.96
CA LEU A 119 -9.06 0.27 8.47
C LEU A 119 -8.98 -0.26 7.04
N ALA A 120 -8.46 0.56 6.14
CA ALA A 120 -8.08 0.15 4.80
C ALA A 120 -6.56 0.26 4.62
N PHE A 121 -6.03 -0.49 3.66
CA PHE A 121 -4.70 -0.24 3.12
C PHE A 121 -4.82 0.16 1.66
N LEU A 122 -3.97 1.09 1.23
CA LEU A 122 -3.79 1.47 -0.17
C LEU A 122 -2.33 1.27 -0.57
N LEU A 123 -2.09 0.53 -1.65
CA LEU A 123 -0.84 0.53 -2.39
C LEU A 123 -0.89 1.70 -3.36
N ILE A 124 0.00 2.68 -3.21
CA ILE A 124 0.04 3.90 -4.01
C ILE A 124 1.32 3.89 -4.83
N ASP A 125 1.16 3.94 -6.16
CA ASP A 125 2.25 3.97 -7.13
C ASP A 125 2.67 5.41 -7.44
N HIS A 126 3.78 5.83 -6.83
CA HIS A 126 4.43 7.12 -7.09
C HIS A 126 5.39 6.98 -8.27
N LYS A 127 4.84 7.21 -9.46
CA LYS A 127 5.54 7.09 -10.75
C LYS A 127 6.76 8.00 -10.86
N SER A 128 6.67 9.24 -10.40
CA SER A 128 7.75 10.23 -10.37
C SER A 128 8.94 9.80 -9.49
N LYS A 129 8.69 8.93 -8.51
CA LYS A 129 9.69 8.40 -7.56
C LYS A 129 10.06 6.94 -7.82
N ASN A 130 9.55 6.36 -8.91
CA ASN A 130 9.70 4.95 -9.27
C ASN A 130 9.45 3.99 -8.09
N LYS A 131 8.33 4.18 -7.37
CA LYS A 131 8.06 3.40 -6.15
C LYS A 131 6.59 3.14 -5.90
N VAL A 132 6.35 2.11 -5.09
CA VAL A 132 5.05 1.84 -4.48
C VAL A 132 5.17 1.92 -2.97
N VAL A 133 4.25 2.65 -2.34
CA VAL A 133 4.14 2.75 -0.87
C VAL A 133 2.85 2.11 -0.40
N LYS A 134 2.84 1.59 0.83
CA LYS A 134 1.62 1.11 1.49
C LYS A 134 1.16 2.15 2.51
N ALA A 135 0.00 2.74 2.29
CA ALA A 135 -0.67 3.62 3.25
C ALA A 135 -1.75 2.85 4.01
N PHE A 136 -1.85 3.08 5.32
CA PHE A 136 -2.91 2.59 6.18
C PHE A 136 -3.84 3.75 6.49
N ILE A 137 -5.13 3.57 6.25
CA ILE A 137 -6.14 4.63 6.30
C ILE A 137 -7.27 4.23 7.22
N SER A 138 -7.47 5.00 8.28
CA SER A 138 -8.63 4.88 9.15
C SER A 138 -9.78 5.73 8.63
N TYR A 139 -10.96 5.12 8.59
CA TYR A 139 -12.24 5.82 8.46
C TYR A 139 -12.61 6.45 9.80
N ILE A 140 -12.74 7.77 9.84
CA ILE A 140 -13.15 8.51 11.03
C ILE A 140 -14.66 8.74 11.00
N ASP A 141 -15.14 9.35 9.91
CA ASP A 141 -16.55 9.60 9.63
C ASP A 141 -16.77 9.79 8.13
N ALA A 142 -18.01 10.10 7.72
CA ALA A 142 -18.40 10.20 6.31
C ALA A 142 -17.65 11.29 5.52
N THR A 143 -16.96 12.20 6.20
CA THR A 143 -16.25 13.33 5.60
C THR A 143 -14.75 13.33 5.90
N HIS A 144 -14.26 12.40 6.73
CA HIS A 144 -12.87 12.40 7.19
C HIS A 144 -12.22 11.02 7.10
N LEU A 145 -11.06 10.98 6.45
CA LEU A 145 -10.11 9.88 6.51
C LEU A 145 -8.81 10.34 7.18
N LYS A 146 -8.12 9.39 7.80
CA LYS A 146 -6.81 9.64 8.40
C LYS A 146 -5.81 8.64 7.85
N ILE A 147 -4.68 9.12 7.33
CA ILE A 147 -3.53 8.27 7.04
C ILE A 147 -2.81 8.03 8.37
N ASP A 148 -2.89 6.82 8.90
CA ASP A 148 -2.23 6.45 10.14
C ASP A 148 -0.75 6.19 9.96
N LYS A 149 -0.40 5.56 8.83
CA LYS A 149 0.95 5.09 8.57
C LYS A 149 1.20 4.98 7.08
N ILE A 150 2.45 5.25 6.67
CA ILE A 150 2.92 4.98 5.31
C ILE A 150 4.23 4.21 5.42
N GLU A 151 4.35 3.15 4.65
CA GLU A 151 5.52 2.29 4.60
C GLU A 151 6.06 2.18 3.19
N ASN A 152 7.39 2.23 3.04
CA ASN A 152 8.03 1.74 1.83
C ASN A 152 7.91 0.21 1.80
N LEU A 153 7.52 -0.35 0.66
CA LEU A 153 7.58 -1.79 0.48
C LEU A 153 9.04 -2.27 0.51
N GLN A 154 9.32 -3.37 1.19
CA GLN A 154 10.65 -3.95 1.23
C GLN A 154 10.94 -4.74 -0.06
N GLY A 155 12.15 -4.62 -0.59
CA GLY A 155 12.61 -5.37 -1.75
C GLY A 155 13.69 -4.66 -2.56
N THR A 156 14.17 -5.32 -3.61
CA THR A 156 15.07 -4.71 -4.61
C THR A 156 14.24 -4.00 -5.67
N VAL A 157 14.54 -2.73 -5.92
CA VAL A 157 13.91 -1.95 -6.99
C VAL A 157 14.75 -2.07 -8.25
N LEU A 158 14.11 -2.48 -9.35
CA LEU A 158 14.73 -2.51 -10.67
C LEU A 158 14.34 -1.23 -11.41
N THR A 159 15.32 -0.37 -11.70
CA THR A 159 15.11 0.82 -12.55
C THR A 159 15.35 0.44 -14.00
N LEU A 160 14.29 0.43 -14.81
CA LEU A 160 14.39 0.17 -16.25
C LEU A 160 14.80 1.44 -17.01
N PRO A 161 15.41 1.31 -18.21
CA PRO A 161 15.71 2.46 -19.05
C PRO A 161 14.46 3.33 -19.29
N GLY A 162 14.59 4.63 -19.04
CA GLY A 162 13.50 5.61 -19.19
C GLY A 162 12.63 5.81 -17.93
N GLN A 163 12.88 5.09 -16.83
CA GLN A 163 12.22 5.36 -15.55
C GLN A 163 13.02 6.37 -14.70
N PRO A 164 12.34 7.15 -13.82
CA PRO A 164 13.04 7.98 -12.87
C PRO A 164 13.84 7.12 -11.86
N ALA A 165 14.83 7.74 -11.22
CA ALA A 165 15.57 7.10 -10.15
C ALA A 165 14.64 6.81 -8.96
N TYR A 166 14.91 5.71 -8.26
CA TYR A 166 14.18 5.37 -7.04
C TYR A 166 14.46 6.42 -5.94
N ASP A 167 13.38 6.95 -5.34
CA ASP A 167 13.45 7.90 -4.23
C ASP A 167 12.66 7.40 -3.02
N SER A 168 13.36 7.03 -1.95
CA SER A 168 12.77 6.50 -0.72
C SER A 168 12.01 7.53 0.13
N SER A 169 12.12 8.83 -0.17
CA SER A 169 11.51 9.89 0.65
C SER A 169 9.99 9.92 0.55
N ILE A 170 9.30 9.86 1.69
CA ILE A 170 7.83 9.90 1.77
C ILE A 170 7.42 11.15 2.55
N ALA A 171 6.50 11.93 1.97
CA ALA A 171 5.74 12.93 2.70
C ALA A 171 4.36 13.06 2.04
N LEU A 172 3.39 12.28 2.52
CA LEU A 172 1.97 12.55 2.23
C LEU A 172 1.35 13.29 3.43
N PRO A 173 0.29 14.08 3.22
CA PRO A 173 -0.49 14.65 4.31
C PRO A 173 -1.05 13.56 5.22
N SER A 174 -1.05 13.78 6.53
CA SER A 174 -1.61 12.79 7.48
C SER A 174 -3.14 12.82 7.57
N ASN A 175 -3.77 13.97 7.27
CA ASN A 175 -5.21 14.17 7.34
C ASN A 175 -5.78 14.40 5.94
N ILE A 176 -6.90 13.75 5.62
CA ILE A 176 -7.56 13.83 4.31
C ILE A 176 -9.07 14.02 4.52
N ILE A 177 -9.66 14.96 3.78
CA ILE A 177 -11.06 15.37 3.88
C ILE A 177 -11.79 14.97 2.60
N LEU A 178 -13.05 14.54 2.69
CA LEU A 178 -13.89 14.27 1.53
C LEU A 178 -14.25 15.59 0.84
N THR A 179 -14.06 15.65 -0.47
CA THR A 179 -14.49 16.81 -1.28
C THR A 179 -15.60 16.47 -2.26
N LYS A 180 -15.81 15.19 -2.58
CA LYS A 180 -16.93 14.73 -3.42
C LYS A 180 -17.23 13.25 -3.20
N GLN A 181 -18.51 12.88 -3.15
CA GLN A 181 -18.97 11.49 -3.16
C GLN A 181 -19.49 11.10 -4.54
#